data_AF-A0A1G8IS50-F1
#
_entry.id   AF-A0A1G8IS50-F1
#
_cell.length_a   1.000
_cell.length_b   1.000
_cell.length_c   1.000
_cell.angle_alpha   90.00
_cell.angle_beta   90.00
_cell.angle_gamma   90.00
#
_symmetry.space_group_name_H-M   'P 1'
#
loop_
_entity.id
_entity.type
_entity.pdbx_description
1 polymer ?
#
loop_
_entity_poly.entity_id
_entity_poly.type
_entity_poly.pdbx_seq_one_letter_code
_entity_poly.pdbx_strand_id
1 'polypeptide(L)'
;MKKKIIIFNILFNNLRKKHVPPRPHPTIVLTEKWIQHRMQIFMNNTRKSLENQTNQNFIALVRYEDSTEEIVKNALSKYKKLPRNIIFVKESTVDDFIKSKIQGYNYVYLARLDSDDMYHKSMVNRLHKYSPKPGTKVLINQNGFIYHSANNAMATYRKESPPFFILIYKTADYLNGVRHPITKHKEAIRLPHEILRGQNFIVTVHSSNTSSKFKTRNNNMQVNPRQARKILRDFRGK
;
A
#
# COMPACT_ATOMS: atom_id res chain seq x y z
N MET A 1 -6.35 -10.49 -24.60
CA MET A 1 -5.83 -10.54 -23.20
C MET A 1 -6.95 -10.22 -22.24
N LYS A 2 -7.07 -10.90 -21.09
CA LYS A 2 -8.14 -10.63 -20.12
C LYS A 2 -7.93 -9.25 -19.48
N LYS A 3 -8.97 -8.41 -19.44
CA LYS A 3 -8.91 -7.03 -18.93
C LYS A 3 -8.82 -7.07 -17.41
N LYS A 4 -7.86 -6.37 -16.81
CA LYS A 4 -7.70 -6.29 -15.35
C LYS A 4 -7.55 -4.84 -14.88
N ILE A 5 -8.03 -4.58 -13.68
CA ILE A 5 -7.87 -3.29 -13.00
C ILE A 5 -7.03 -3.49 -11.74
N ILE A 6 -6.09 -2.58 -11.51
CA ILE A 6 -5.24 -2.57 -10.32
C ILE A 6 -5.75 -1.48 -9.40
N ILE A 7 -6.02 -1.86 -8.15
CA ILE A 7 -6.47 -0.95 -7.11
C ILE A 7 -5.50 -1.05 -5.94
N PHE A 8 -4.80 0.03 -5.62
CA PHE A 8 -4.07 0.14 -4.36
C PHE A 8 -5.07 0.42 -3.25
N ASN A 9 -5.14 -0.50 -2.28
CA ASN A 9 -5.99 -0.41 -1.12
C ASN A 9 -5.16 0.09 0.07
N ILE A 10 -5.19 1.41 0.30
CA ILE A 10 -4.30 2.12 1.22
C ILE A 10 -5.07 2.53 2.47
N LEU A 11 -4.56 2.12 3.62
CA LEU A 11 -5.14 2.51 4.90
C LEU A 11 -4.46 3.79 5.42
N PHE A 12 -5.23 4.85 5.65
CA PHE A 12 -4.72 6.13 6.12
C PHE A 12 -4.88 6.30 7.62
N ASN A 13 -6.11 6.50 8.08
CA ASN A 13 -6.46 6.58 9.50
C ASN A 13 -7.74 5.77 9.74
N ASN A 14 -7.63 4.67 10.47
CA ASN A 14 -8.80 3.88 10.82
C ASN A 14 -8.70 3.41 12.26
N LEU A 15 -9.85 3.25 12.89
CA LEU A 15 -9.92 2.47 14.11
C LEU A 15 -9.69 1.00 13.76
N ARG A 16 -8.79 0.33 14.47
CA ARG A 16 -8.72 -1.13 14.37
C ARG A 16 -10.06 -1.71 14.85
N LYS A 17 -10.65 -2.62 14.06
CA LYS A 17 -11.92 -3.28 14.37
C LYS A 17 -11.93 -3.88 15.79
N LYS A 18 -13.11 -3.90 16.42
CA LYS A 18 -13.40 -4.34 17.81
C LYS A 18 -12.75 -5.67 18.27
N HIS A 19 -12.33 -6.54 17.36
CA HIS A 19 -11.77 -7.87 17.65
C HIS A 19 -10.23 -7.88 17.81
N VAL A 20 -9.57 -6.72 17.70
CA VAL A 20 -8.14 -6.58 17.99
C VAL A 20 -8.03 -5.82 19.31
N PRO A 21 -7.33 -6.34 20.34
CA PRO A 21 -7.21 -5.65 21.61
C PRO A 21 -6.77 -4.20 21.38
N PRO A 22 -7.46 -3.22 21.98
CA PRO A 22 -7.17 -1.81 21.77
C PRO A 22 -5.71 -1.56 22.10
N ARG A 23 -4.98 -0.88 21.21
CA ARG A 23 -3.76 -0.19 21.65
C ARG A 23 -4.20 0.84 22.69
N PRO A 24 -3.39 1.19 23.69
CA PRO A 24 -3.78 2.10 24.78
C PRO A 24 -4.34 3.46 24.31
N HIS A 25 -4.17 3.86 23.05
CA HIS A 25 -4.74 5.08 22.47
C HIS A 25 -5.29 4.84 21.05
N PRO A 26 -6.43 4.16 20.86
CA PRO A 26 -6.96 3.89 19.52
C PRO A 26 -7.49 5.18 18.85
N THR A 27 -7.84 6.21 19.63
CA THR A 27 -8.39 7.47 19.15
C THR A 27 -7.34 8.47 18.67
N ILE A 28 -6.05 8.29 18.99
CA ILE A 28 -5.00 9.25 18.58
C ILE A 28 -4.95 9.41 17.06
N VAL A 29 -5.24 8.33 16.33
CA VAL A 29 -5.24 8.31 14.85
C VAL A 29 -6.38 9.13 14.23
N LEU A 30 -7.37 9.53 15.04
CA LEU A 30 -8.49 10.35 14.62
C LEU A 30 -8.27 11.84 14.89
N THR A 31 -7.23 12.20 15.65
CA THR A 31 -6.95 13.59 16.00
C THR A 31 -6.39 14.37 14.81
N GLU A 32 -6.71 15.67 14.75
CA GLU A 32 -6.18 16.56 13.71
C GLU A 32 -4.65 16.55 13.66
N LYS A 33 -3.98 16.66 14.81
CA LYS A 33 -2.50 16.64 14.90
C LYS A 33 -1.93 15.38 14.24
N TRP A 34 -2.51 14.21 14.50
CA TRP A 34 -2.05 12.95 13.91
C TRP A 34 -2.32 12.90 12.40
N ILE A 35 -3.51 13.31 11.97
CA ILE A 35 -3.91 13.31 10.55
C ILE A 35 -3.04 14.27 9.74
N GLN A 36 -2.76 15.47 10.24
CA GLN A 36 -1.87 16.42 9.59
C GLN A 36 -0.45 15.85 9.42
N HIS A 37 0.11 15.25 10.48
CA HIS A 37 1.42 14.60 10.44
C HIS A 37 1.45 13.43 9.44
N ARG A 38 0.43 12.57 9.46
CA ARG A 38 0.35 11.42 8.55
C ARG A 38 0.10 11.82 7.10
N MET A 39 -0.65 12.91 6.87
CA MET A 39 -0.81 13.49 5.55
C MET A 39 0.56 13.94 5.00
N GLN A 40 1.40 14.58 5.82
CA GLN A 40 2.76 14.97 5.41
C GLN A 40 3.59 13.74 5.02
N ILE A 41 3.54 12.66 5.80
CA ILE A 41 4.26 11.41 5.48
C ILE A 41 3.75 10.80 4.17
N PHE A 42 2.43 10.73 3.97
CA PHE A 42 1.81 10.24 2.73
C PHE A 42 2.26 11.06 1.53
N MET A 43 2.21 12.39 1.64
CA MET A 43 2.60 13.33 0.58
C MET A 43 4.08 13.18 0.21
N ASN A 44 4.95 12.93 1.19
CA ASN A 44 6.39 12.81 0.98
C ASN A 44 6.82 11.44 0.45
N ASN A 45 6.03 10.38 0.63
CA ASN A 45 6.43 9.02 0.28
C ASN A 45 5.42 8.37 -0.68
N THR A 46 4.30 7.88 -0.15
CA THR A 46 3.34 7.05 -0.90
C THR A 46 2.74 7.78 -2.10
N ARG A 47 2.34 9.06 -1.94
CA ARG A 47 1.86 9.87 -3.07
C ARG A 47 2.89 9.90 -4.20
N LYS A 48 4.14 10.26 -3.88
CA LYS A 48 5.22 10.36 -4.86
C LYS A 48 5.49 9.01 -5.53
N SER A 49 5.37 7.91 -4.78
CA SER A 49 5.53 6.55 -5.33
C SER A 49 4.44 6.15 -6.32
N LEU A 50 3.21 6.57 -6.07
CA LEU A 50 2.08 6.39 -6.97
C LEU A 50 2.25 7.25 -8.25
N GLU A 51 2.61 8.52 -8.09
CA GLU A 51 2.90 9.44 -9.22
C GLU A 51 4.08 8.94 -10.07
N ASN A 52 5.08 8.33 -9.45
CA ASN A 52 6.26 7.81 -10.14
C ASN A 52 6.02 6.49 -10.88
N GLN A 53 4.82 5.89 -10.81
CA GLN A 53 4.55 4.67 -11.56
C GLN A 53 4.64 4.93 -13.08
N THR A 54 5.42 4.08 -13.76
CA THR A 54 5.59 4.10 -15.23
C THR A 54 4.30 3.81 -16.00
N ASN A 55 3.30 3.25 -15.33
CA ASN A 55 1.96 3.04 -15.87
C ASN A 55 0.96 3.59 -14.84
N GLN A 56 0.18 4.59 -15.26
CA GLN A 56 -0.81 5.28 -14.41
C GLN A 56 -2.21 4.63 -14.46
N ASN A 57 -2.37 3.51 -15.18
CA ASN A 57 -3.63 2.77 -15.28
C ASN A 57 -3.89 1.91 -14.02
N PHE A 58 -4.15 2.60 -12.91
CA PHE A 58 -4.55 2.04 -11.62
C PHE A 58 -5.48 3.03 -10.91
N ILE A 59 -6.07 2.62 -9.79
CA ILE A 59 -6.73 3.51 -8.84
C ILE A 59 -6.10 3.31 -7.47
N ALA A 60 -5.76 4.37 -6.75
CA ALA A 60 -5.32 4.32 -5.37
C ALA A 60 -6.41 4.87 -4.47
N LEU A 61 -6.97 3.99 -3.63
CA LEU A 61 -7.99 4.34 -2.65
C LEU A 61 -7.31 4.52 -1.30
N VAL A 62 -7.27 5.77 -0.84
CA VAL A 62 -6.70 6.18 0.45
C VAL A 62 -7.85 6.31 1.45
N ARG A 63 -7.97 5.32 2.33
CA ARG A 63 -9.15 5.08 3.15
C ARG A 63 -9.03 5.74 4.50
N TYR A 64 -10.03 6.55 4.85
CA TYR A 64 -10.08 7.27 6.12
C TYR A 64 -11.37 6.97 6.88
N GLU A 65 -11.30 7.09 8.21
CA GLU A 65 -12.44 6.95 9.10
C GLU A 65 -13.47 8.06 8.83
N ASP A 66 -14.73 7.68 8.61
CA ASP A 66 -15.82 8.56 8.20
C ASP A 66 -15.95 9.82 9.08
N SER A 67 -15.80 9.68 10.40
CA SER A 67 -15.88 10.77 11.38
C SER A 67 -14.78 11.83 11.24
N THR A 68 -13.74 11.55 10.46
CA THR A 68 -12.59 12.44 10.25
C THR A 68 -12.60 13.15 8.91
N GLU A 69 -13.69 13.05 8.14
CA GLU A 69 -13.80 13.60 6.78
C GLU A 69 -13.34 15.05 6.66
N GLU A 70 -13.88 15.94 7.50
CA GLU A 70 -13.55 17.36 7.42
C GLU A 70 -12.09 17.64 7.81
N ILE A 71 -11.56 16.90 8.79
CA ILE A 71 -10.14 16.99 9.17
C ILE A 71 -9.24 16.55 8.00
N VAL A 72 -9.60 15.46 7.33
CA VAL A 72 -8.85 14.93 6.18
C VAL A 72 -8.92 15.90 4.99
N LYS A 73 -10.09 16.46 4.68
CA LYS A 73 -10.26 17.48 3.62
C LYS A 73 -9.42 18.73 3.92
N ASN A 74 -9.48 19.24 5.15
CA ASN A 74 -8.69 20.39 5.60
C ASN A 74 -7.18 20.12 5.59
N ALA A 75 -6.75 18.90 5.91
CA ALA A 75 -5.35 18.53 5.77
C ALA A 75 -4.93 18.44 4.29
N LEU A 76 -5.79 17.91 3.43
CA LEU A 76 -5.51 17.71 2.01
C LEU A 76 -5.45 19.04 1.23
N SER A 77 -6.27 20.03 1.59
CA SER A 77 -6.32 21.35 0.93
C SER A 77 -5.01 22.14 1.01
N LYS A 78 -4.13 21.79 1.96
CA LYS A 78 -2.80 22.39 2.15
C LYS A 78 -1.77 21.92 1.11
N TYR A 79 -2.10 20.93 0.28
CA TYR A 79 -1.18 20.32 -0.69
C TYR A 79 -1.65 20.52 -2.13
N LYS A 80 -0.71 20.37 -3.08
CA LYS A 80 -1.05 20.33 -4.51
C LYS A 80 -2.09 19.24 -4.77
N LYS A 81 -3.09 19.57 -5.60
CA LYS A 81 -4.16 18.67 -6.05
C LYS A 81 -3.59 17.31 -6.45
N LEU A 82 -4.26 16.25 -6.00
CA LEU A 82 -3.89 14.88 -6.33
C LEU A 82 -4.23 14.55 -7.79
N PRO A 83 -3.45 13.67 -8.43
CA PRO A 83 -3.85 13.02 -9.66
C PRO A 83 -5.23 12.35 -9.54
N ARG A 84 -5.98 12.28 -10.66
CA ARG A 84 -7.36 11.74 -10.67
C ARG A 84 -7.45 10.27 -10.23
N ASN A 85 -6.35 9.52 -10.34
CA ASN A 85 -6.26 8.14 -9.93
C ASN A 85 -5.89 7.94 -8.45
N ILE A 86 -5.68 9.01 -7.66
CA ILE A 86 -5.44 8.93 -6.21
C ILE A 86 -6.61 9.60 -5.49
N ILE A 87 -7.38 8.81 -4.76
CA ILE A 87 -8.68 9.22 -4.24
C ILE A 87 -8.74 8.92 -2.75
N PHE A 88 -8.98 9.96 -1.94
CA PHE A 88 -9.34 9.79 -0.54
C PHE A 88 -10.82 9.42 -0.45
N VAL A 89 -11.14 8.34 0.26
CA VAL A 89 -12.49 7.77 0.32
C VAL A 89 -12.84 7.35 1.75
N LYS A 90 -14.09 7.57 2.16
CA LYS A 90 -14.64 7.10 3.43
C LYS A 90 -14.61 5.60 3.50
N GLU A 91 -14.17 5.05 4.63
CA GLU A 91 -14.08 3.62 4.88
C GLU A 91 -15.39 2.88 4.57
N SER A 92 -16.53 3.45 4.95
CA SER A 92 -17.86 2.87 4.70
C SER A 92 -18.22 2.70 3.22
N THR A 93 -17.66 3.52 2.34
CA THR A 93 -18.03 3.59 0.91
C THR A 93 -17.06 2.85 -0.03
N VAL A 94 -15.96 2.31 0.51
CA VAL A 94 -14.87 1.73 -0.29
C VAL A 94 -15.34 0.58 -1.16
N ASP A 95 -16.15 -0.32 -0.60
CA ASP A 95 -16.58 -1.53 -1.31
C ASP A 95 -17.47 -1.19 -2.51
N ASP A 96 -18.43 -0.29 -2.30
CA ASP A 96 -19.31 0.21 -3.36
C ASP A 96 -18.54 0.99 -4.42
N PHE A 97 -17.56 1.79 -4.00
CA PHE A 97 -16.66 2.46 -4.93
C PHE A 97 -15.92 1.43 -5.80
N ILE A 98 -15.31 0.40 -5.21
CA ILE A 98 -14.62 -0.65 -5.97
C ILE A 98 -15.59 -1.32 -6.93
N LYS A 99 -16.78 -1.76 -6.46
CA LYS A 99 -17.82 -2.40 -7.29
C LYS A 99 -18.18 -1.54 -8.51
N SER A 100 -18.29 -0.23 -8.35
CA SER A 100 -18.59 0.70 -9.46
C SER A 100 -17.46 0.79 -10.50
N LYS A 101 -16.19 0.60 -10.10
CA LYS A 101 -15.02 0.77 -10.98
C LYS A 101 -14.56 -0.50 -11.67
N ILE A 102 -14.96 -1.66 -11.18
CA ILE A 102 -14.50 -2.95 -11.70
C ILE A 102 -15.41 -3.51 -12.80
N GLN A 103 -16.56 -2.89 -13.06
CA GLN A 103 -17.46 -3.28 -14.14
C GLN A 103 -16.74 -3.25 -15.49
N GLY A 104 -16.94 -4.30 -16.29
CA GLY A 104 -16.27 -4.47 -17.59
C GLY A 104 -14.82 -4.98 -17.51
N TYR A 105 -14.27 -5.26 -16.33
CA TYR A 105 -12.99 -5.96 -16.17
C TYR A 105 -13.23 -7.45 -15.86
N ASN A 106 -12.30 -8.33 -16.25
CA ASN A 106 -12.34 -9.74 -15.90
C ASN A 106 -11.76 -10.00 -14.49
N TYR A 107 -10.77 -9.22 -14.08
CA TYR A 107 -10.11 -9.36 -12.78
C TYR A 107 -9.88 -8.04 -12.07
N VAL A 108 -9.90 -8.11 -10.74
CA VAL A 108 -9.53 -7.04 -9.83
C VAL A 108 -8.28 -7.45 -9.07
N TYR A 109 -7.25 -6.62 -9.12
CA TYR A 109 -5.99 -6.80 -8.42
C TYR A 109 -5.97 -5.80 -7.27
N LEU A 110 -6.23 -6.26 -6.05
CA LEU A 110 -6.18 -5.44 -4.85
C LEU A 110 -4.79 -5.49 -4.23
N ALA A 111 -3.98 -4.48 -4.56
CA ALA A 111 -2.61 -4.33 -4.06
C ALA A 111 -2.63 -3.64 -2.69
N ARG A 112 -2.09 -4.30 -1.67
CA ARG A 112 -1.96 -3.74 -0.33
C ARG A 112 -0.73 -2.83 -0.27
N LEU A 113 -0.89 -1.63 0.28
CA LEU A 113 0.16 -0.63 0.48
C LEU A 113 -0.19 0.21 1.72
N ASP A 114 0.77 0.47 2.60
CA ASP A 114 0.56 1.39 3.71
C ASP A 114 0.78 2.85 3.26
N SER A 115 0.13 3.79 3.95
CA SER A 115 0.13 5.22 3.60
C SER A 115 1.47 5.94 3.77
N ASP A 116 2.51 5.23 4.20
CA ASP A 116 3.89 5.71 4.32
C ASP A 116 4.91 4.89 3.53
N ASP A 117 4.47 3.82 2.86
CA ASP A 117 5.34 2.91 2.13
C ASP A 117 5.30 3.16 0.61
N MET A 118 6.21 2.51 -0.13
CA MET A 118 6.40 2.74 -1.56
C MET A 118 6.53 1.42 -2.33
N TYR A 119 6.00 1.39 -3.56
CA TYR A 119 6.27 0.34 -4.54
C TYR A 119 7.28 0.83 -5.58
N HIS A 120 7.99 -0.11 -6.21
CA HIS A 120 8.88 0.20 -7.33
C HIS A 120 8.07 0.81 -8.49
N LYS A 121 8.61 1.79 -9.22
CA LYS A 121 7.93 2.50 -10.33
C LYS A 121 7.37 1.62 -11.44
N SER A 122 7.87 0.39 -11.57
CA SER A 122 7.41 -0.55 -12.58
C SER A 122 6.27 -1.45 -12.09
N MET A 123 5.82 -1.34 -10.84
CA MET A 123 4.91 -2.32 -10.24
C MET A 123 3.61 -2.44 -11.02
N VAL A 124 2.94 -1.33 -11.31
CA VAL A 124 1.67 -1.34 -12.06
C VAL A 124 1.84 -1.94 -13.45
N ASN A 125 2.90 -1.54 -14.18
CA ASN A 125 3.18 -2.09 -15.51
C ASN A 125 3.44 -3.60 -15.46
N ARG A 126 4.19 -4.06 -14.45
CA ARG A 126 4.45 -5.50 -14.24
C ARG A 126 3.17 -6.26 -13.95
N LEU A 127 2.29 -5.75 -13.07
CA LEU A 127 1.02 -6.40 -12.76
C LEU A 127 0.11 -6.50 -14.00
N HIS A 128 0.10 -5.48 -14.87
CA HIS A 128 -0.62 -5.55 -16.15
C HIS A 128 -0.06 -6.61 -17.10
N LYS A 129 1.26 -6.80 -17.13
CA LYS A 129 1.92 -7.82 -17.98
C LYS A 129 1.95 -9.21 -17.38
N TYR A 130 1.79 -9.35 -16.06
CA TYR A 130 1.89 -10.62 -15.36
C TYR A 130 0.66 -11.50 -15.62
N SER A 131 0.88 -12.76 -15.96
CA SER A 131 -0.16 -13.77 -16.16
C SER A 131 -0.03 -14.85 -15.10
N PRO A 132 -0.80 -14.78 -14.00
CA PRO A 132 -0.77 -15.80 -12.96
C PRO A 132 -1.19 -17.17 -13.50
N LYS A 133 -0.68 -18.24 -12.89
CA LYS A 133 -1.12 -19.60 -13.13
C LYS A 133 -2.61 -19.74 -12.78
N PRO A 134 -3.35 -20.66 -13.43
CA PRO A 134 -4.71 -20.98 -13.03
C PRO A 134 -4.77 -21.31 -11.53
N GLY A 135 -5.74 -20.72 -10.82
CA GLY A 135 -5.94 -20.94 -9.38
C GLY A 135 -5.15 -19.99 -8.46
N THR A 136 -4.19 -19.21 -8.97
CA THR A 136 -3.46 -18.22 -8.15
C THR A 136 -4.42 -17.16 -7.60
N LYS A 137 -4.47 -17.03 -6.27
CA LYS A 137 -5.31 -16.08 -5.53
C LYS A 137 -4.53 -14.86 -5.05
N VAL A 138 -3.21 -14.97 -4.90
CA VAL A 138 -2.38 -13.88 -4.40
C VAL A 138 -0.99 -13.86 -5.01
N LEU A 139 -0.47 -12.66 -5.26
CA LEU A 139 0.93 -12.42 -5.62
C LEU A 139 1.63 -11.79 -4.42
N ILE A 140 2.80 -12.31 -4.04
CA ILE A 140 3.51 -11.88 -2.83
C ILE A 140 4.87 -11.30 -3.20
N ASN A 141 5.14 -10.07 -2.76
CA ASN A 141 6.45 -9.45 -2.90
C ASN A 141 7.30 -9.77 -1.67
N GLN A 142 8.22 -10.73 -1.72
CA GLN A 142 9.00 -11.10 -0.52
C GLN A 142 10.24 -10.23 -0.26
N ASN A 143 10.72 -9.53 -1.29
CA ASN A 143 11.97 -8.76 -1.23
C ASN A 143 11.73 -7.28 -1.51
N GLY A 144 12.41 -6.44 -0.75
CA GLY A 144 12.35 -4.99 -0.85
C GLY A 144 13.46 -4.36 -0.02
N PHE A 145 13.19 -3.16 0.48
CA PHE A 145 14.09 -2.43 1.36
C PHE A 145 13.35 -1.90 2.59
N ILE A 146 14.14 -1.54 3.60
CA ILE A 146 13.70 -0.68 4.70
C ILE A 146 14.51 0.62 4.62
N TYR A 147 13.84 1.76 4.72
CA TYR A 147 14.44 3.08 4.59
C TYR A 147 14.12 3.93 5.80
N HIS A 148 15.15 4.47 6.46
CA HIS A 148 15.03 5.36 7.58
C HIS A 148 15.15 6.82 7.11
N SER A 149 14.01 7.51 7.05
CA SER A 149 13.91 8.85 6.46
C SER A 149 14.72 9.92 7.19
N ALA A 150 14.91 9.80 8.51
CA ALA A 150 15.60 10.84 9.30
C ALA A 150 17.12 10.90 9.08
N ASN A 151 17.76 9.76 8.77
CA ASN A 151 19.21 9.66 8.60
C ASN A 151 19.62 9.12 7.22
N ASN A 152 18.66 8.98 6.31
CA ASN A 152 18.84 8.47 4.96
C ASN A 152 19.48 7.07 4.87
N ALA A 153 19.33 6.23 5.90
CA ALA A 153 19.85 4.87 5.89
C ALA A 153 18.90 3.91 5.18
N MET A 154 19.44 2.97 4.42
CA MET A 154 18.68 1.93 3.74
C MET A 154 19.34 0.56 3.94
N ALA A 155 18.52 -0.47 4.07
CA ALA A 155 18.99 -1.86 4.06
C ALA A 155 18.05 -2.72 3.22
N THR A 156 18.55 -3.85 2.71
CA THR A 156 17.68 -4.88 2.13
C THR A 156 16.69 -5.37 3.18
N TYR A 157 15.51 -5.81 2.73
CA TYR A 157 14.48 -6.33 3.60
C TYR A 157 13.79 -7.52 2.93
N ARG A 158 13.82 -8.67 3.61
CA ARG A 158 13.13 -9.87 3.17
C ARG A 158 12.17 -10.37 4.25
N LYS A 159 10.98 -10.75 3.83
CA LYS A 159 10.01 -11.43 4.69
C LYS A 159 9.15 -12.37 3.84
N GLU A 160 8.81 -13.52 4.40
CA GLU A 160 8.06 -14.56 3.70
C GLU A 160 6.65 -14.11 3.29
N SER A 161 5.97 -13.43 4.20
CA SER A 161 4.64 -12.86 3.98
C SER A 161 4.64 -11.42 4.51
N PRO A 162 5.24 -10.48 3.75
CA PRO A 162 5.22 -9.08 4.11
C PRO A 162 3.88 -8.47 3.72
N PRO A 163 3.60 -7.25 4.18
CA PRO A 163 2.32 -6.66 3.92
C PRO A 163 2.36 -5.88 2.58
N PHE A 164 2.87 -6.55 1.54
CA PHE A 164 3.00 -6.08 0.16
C PHE A 164 2.57 -7.20 -0.79
N PHE A 165 1.29 -7.58 -0.72
CA PHE A 165 0.72 -8.61 -1.54
C PHE A 165 -0.41 -8.04 -2.40
N ILE A 166 -0.74 -8.74 -3.48
CA ILE A 166 -1.80 -8.40 -4.41
C ILE A 166 -2.80 -9.54 -4.39
N LEU A 167 -4.00 -9.29 -3.88
CA LEU A 167 -5.10 -10.24 -3.97
C LEU A 167 -5.70 -10.18 -5.37
N ILE A 168 -5.94 -11.36 -5.96
CA ILE A 168 -6.54 -11.50 -7.27
C ILE A 168 -7.97 -12.01 -7.09
N TYR A 169 -8.92 -11.31 -7.68
CA TYR A 169 -10.31 -11.72 -7.75
C TYR A 169 -10.76 -11.77 -9.20
N LYS A 170 -11.58 -12.77 -9.54
CA LYS A 170 -12.48 -12.60 -10.69
C LYS A 170 -13.46 -11.50 -10.33
N THR A 171 -13.74 -10.61 -11.27
CA THR A 171 -14.67 -9.49 -11.03
C THR A 171 -16.05 -9.98 -10.60
N ALA A 172 -16.59 -11.02 -11.25
CA ALA A 172 -17.88 -11.61 -10.90
C ALA A 172 -17.93 -12.08 -9.43
N ASP A 173 -16.92 -12.85 -9.00
CA ASP A 173 -16.82 -13.33 -7.62
C ASP A 173 -16.78 -12.15 -6.62
N TYR A 174 -16.00 -11.11 -6.93
CA TYR A 174 -15.92 -9.93 -6.06
C TYR A 174 -17.26 -9.18 -5.95
N LEU A 175 -17.96 -9.02 -7.07
CA LEU A 175 -19.30 -8.40 -7.11
C LEU A 175 -20.31 -9.21 -6.28
N ASN A 176 -20.20 -10.54 -6.30
CA ASN A 176 -21.02 -11.46 -5.49
C ASN A 176 -20.56 -11.59 -4.03
N GLY A 177 -19.69 -10.69 -3.56
CA GLY A 177 -19.27 -10.63 -2.15
C GLY A 177 -18.16 -11.61 -1.76
N VAL A 178 -17.57 -12.36 -2.69
CA VAL A 178 -16.46 -13.27 -2.37
C VAL A 178 -15.23 -12.46 -1.95
N ARG A 179 -14.69 -12.77 -0.77
CA ARG A 179 -13.46 -12.19 -0.22
C ARG A 179 -12.52 -13.31 0.22
N HIS A 180 -11.22 -13.16 -0.03
CA HIS A 180 -10.24 -14.12 0.49
C HIS A 180 -10.22 -14.01 2.03
N PRO A 181 -10.21 -15.14 2.76
CA PRO A 181 -10.35 -15.17 4.22
C PRO A 181 -9.00 -14.86 4.90
N ILE A 182 -8.51 -13.63 4.73
CA ILE A 182 -7.29 -13.16 5.42
C ILE A 182 -7.61 -12.01 6.36
N THR A 183 -7.14 -12.11 7.59
CA THR A 183 -7.27 -11.07 8.63
C THR A 183 -5.96 -10.34 8.85
N LYS A 184 -4.83 -11.05 8.66
CA LYS A 184 -3.48 -10.51 8.83
C LYS A 184 -2.68 -10.77 7.57
N HIS A 185 -1.80 -9.84 7.23
CA HIS A 185 -0.93 -9.98 6.06
C HIS A 185 -0.15 -11.29 6.04
N LYS A 186 0.27 -11.79 7.22
CA LYS A 186 1.00 -13.06 7.35
C LYS A 186 0.24 -14.27 6.78
N GLU A 187 -1.09 -14.20 6.69
CA GLU A 187 -1.94 -15.29 6.19
C GLU A 187 -1.99 -15.35 4.67
N ALA A 188 -1.53 -14.31 3.95
CA ALA A 188 -1.53 -14.29 2.49
C ALA A 188 -0.79 -15.50 1.88
N ILE A 189 0.34 -15.89 2.47
CA ILE A 189 1.15 -17.05 2.02
C ILE A 189 0.40 -18.39 2.10
N ARG A 190 -0.70 -18.47 2.85
CA ARG A 190 -1.51 -19.70 2.97
C ARG A 190 -2.49 -19.89 1.81
N LEU A 191 -2.75 -18.83 1.04
CA LEU A 191 -3.54 -18.94 -0.19
C LEU A 191 -2.67 -19.51 -1.32
N PRO A 192 -3.27 -20.12 -2.35
CA PRO A 192 -2.59 -20.39 -3.61
C PRO A 192 -1.91 -19.12 -4.13
N HIS A 193 -0.58 -19.12 -4.14
CA HIS A 193 0.20 -17.90 -4.33
C HIS A 193 1.36 -18.07 -5.30
N GLU A 194 1.82 -16.94 -5.83
CA GLU A 194 3.07 -16.83 -6.58
C GLU A 194 3.94 -15.73 -5.97
N ILE A 195 5.26 -15.93 -6.02
CA ILE A 195 6.23 -14.94 -5.53
C ILE A 195 6.67 -14.04 -6.67
N LEU A 196 6.45 -12.74 -6.53
CA LEU A 196 6.96 -11.74 -7.46
C LEU A 196 8.46 -11.55 -7.22
N ARG A 197 9.26 -11.84 -8.25
CA ARG A 197 10.71 -11.63 -8.24
C ARG A 197 11.07 -10.13 -8.14
N GLY A 198 12.29 -9.84 -7.71
CA GLY A 198 12.83 -8.47 -7.61
C GLY A 198 12.56 -7.77 -6.28
N GLN A 199 13.17 -6.60 -6.10
CA GLN A 199 13.01 -5.72 -4.94
C GLN A 199 11.86 -4.76 -5.21
N ASN A 200 10.71 -5.03 -4.61
CA ASN A 200 9.45 -4.50 -5.12
C ASN A 200 8.86 -3.40 -4.25
N PHE A 201 9.29 -3.28 -2.99
CA PHE A 201 8.75 -2.31 -2.03
C PHE A 201 9.84 -1.66 -1.18
N ILE A 202 9.50 -0.53 -0.56
CA ILE A 202 10.25 0.07 0.55
C ILE A 202 9.30 0.24 1.73
N VAL A 203 9.71 -0.27 2.89
CA VAL A 203 9.12 0.07 4.19
C VAL A 203 9.78 1.35 4.70
N THR A 204 9.00 2.40 4.93
CA THR A 204 9.52 3.67 5.44
C THR A 204 9.48 3.70 6.96
N VAL A 205 10.61 4.01 7.57
CA VAL A 205 10.74 4.32 9.00
C VAL A 205 10.89 5.84 9.15
N HIS A 206 10.00 6.43 9.95
CA HIS A 206 10.05 7.83 10.37
C HIS A 206 10.11 7.89 11.90
N SER A 207 10.51 9.03 12.45
CA SER A 207 10.78 9.24 13.89
C SER A 207 9.60 8.92 14.81
N SER A 208 8.38 8.80 14.27
CA SER A 208 7.16 8.47 15.03
C SER A 208 6.72 6.99 14.97
N ASN A 209 7.48 6.11 14.29
CA ASN A 209 7.07 4.71 14.13
C ASN A 209 7.28 3.88 15.41
N THR A 210 6.19 3.50 16.06
CA THR A 210 6.18 2.61 17.25
C THR A 210 6.27 1.12 16.91
N SER A 211 5.94 0.68 15.69
CA SER A 211 5.92 -0.76 15.33
C SER A 211 7.11 -1.26 14.50
N SER A 212 7.76 -0.40 13.74
CA SER A 212 8.87 -0.77 12.85
C SER A 212 10.15 -0.11 13.36
N LYS A 213 10.86 -0.80 14.26
CA LYS A 213 12.22 -0.39 14.63
C LYS A 213 13.13 -0.73 13.46
N PHE A 214 13.97 0.21 13.02
CA PHE A 214 15.14 -0.09 12.19
C PHE A 214 16.10 -0.95 13.04
N LYS A 215 15.76 -2.23 13.17
CA LYS A 215 16.66 -3.24 13.69
C LYS A 215 17.19 -3.95 12.46
N THR A 216 18.50 -3.97 12.31
CA THR A 216 19.26 -4.89 11.45
C THR A 216 19.10 -6.34 11.93
N ARG A 217 17.89 -6.77 12.31
CA ARG A 217 17.63 -8.14 12.73
C ARG A 217 17.28 -8.98 11.50
N ASN A 218 18.15 -9.96 11.28
CA ASN A 218 18.12 -11.06 10.33
C ASN A 218 18.44 -10.65 8.88
N ASN A 219 19.73 -10.72 8.52
CA ASN A 219 20.24 -10.73 7.12
C ASN A 219 19.99 -9.48 6.27
N ASN A 220 19.64 -8.33 6.88
CA ASN A 220 19.50 -7.07 6.16
C ASN A 220 20.89 -6.48 5.87
N MET A 221 21.26 -6.41 4.59
CA MET A 221 22.51 -5.81 4.14
C MET A 221 22.34 -4.30 4.00
N GLN A 222 23.23 -3.53 4.61
CA GLN A 222 23.24 -2.07 4.43
C GLN A 222 23.48 -1.74 2.97
N VAL A 223 22.68 -0.80 2.47
CA VAL A 223 22.84 -0.24 1.13
C VAL A 223 23.67 1.03 1.28
N ASN A 224 24.76 1.16 0.52
CA ASN A 224 25.57 2.36 0.58
C ASN A 224 24.75 3.61 0.17
N PRO A 225 25.08 4.81 0.70
CA PRO A 225 24.25 6.01 0.49
C PRO A 225 24.05 6.41 -0.98
N ARG A 226 25.04 6.18 -1.85
CA ARG A 226 24.93 6.50 -3.28
C ARG A 226 23.90 5.60 -3.97
N GLN A 227 23.94 4.30 -3.66
CA GLN A 227 22.98 3.33 -4.17
C GLN A 227 21.59 3.55 -3.58
N ALA A 228 21.48 3.86 -2.29
CA ALA A 228 20.21 4.17 -1.63
C ALA A 228 19.48 5.34 -2.32
N ARG A 229 20.21 6.40 -2.71
CA ARG A 229 19.64 7.52 -3.49
C ARG A 229 19.17 7.11 -4.89
N LYS A 230 19.86 6.18 -5.55
CA LYS A 230 19.42 5.64 -6.86
C LYS A 230 18.13 4.84 -6.68
N ILE A 231 18.11 3.93 -5.72
CA ILE A 231 16.93 3.12 -5.38
C ILE A 231 15.76 4.02 -5.04
N LEU A 232 15.91 4.99 -4.14
CA LEU A 232 14.81 5.90 -3.76
C LEU A 232 14.20 6.61 -4.97
N ARG A 233 14.97 6.95 -6.00
CA ARG A 233 14.46 7.56 -7.22
C ARG A 233 13.53 6.62 -8.00
N ASP A 234 13.82 5.33 -7.99
CA ASP A 234 12.98 4.31 -8.63
C ASP A 234 11.69 4.03 -7.86
N PHE A 235 11.60 4.43 -6.59
CA PHE A 235 10.41 4.23 -5.75
C PHE A 235 9.60 5.50 -5.55
N ARG A 236 10.27 6.65 -5.38
CA ARG A 236 9.71 7.94 -4.97
C ARG A 236 9.81 9.02 -6.06
N GLY A 237 10.56 8.79 -7.14
CA GLY A 237 10.83 9.84 -8.12
C GLY A 237 11.86 10.86 -7.62
N LYS A 238 11.89 12.03 -8.26
CA LYS A 238 12.77 13.14 -7.87
C LYS A 238 12.32 13.80 -6.55
#